data_AF-A0A1B6IJ36-F1
#
_entry.id   AF-A0A1B6IJ36-F1
#
_cell.length_a   1.000
_cell.length_b   1.000
_cell.length_c   1.000
_cell.angle_alpha   90.00
_cell.angle_beta   90.00
_cell.angle_gamma   90.00
#
_symmetry.space_group_name_H-M   'P 1'
#
loop_
_entity.id
_entity.type
_entity.pdbx_description
1 polymer ?
#
loop_
_entity_poly.entity_id
_entity_poly.type
_entity_poly.pdbx_seq_one_letter_code
_entity_poly.pdbx_strand_id
1 'polypeptide(L)'
;VRSCVITQPIVRHRFNNNDENTSKHKQNTLLYHFTIHSRQVRVCKVMFENTLCISNRVVITALKNTENGGIVKQDQRGRNTPSNKIPPETLENVKKHIASFPQYQSHYSREKSARKYLGPELCRER
;
A
#
# COMPACT_ATOMS: atom_id res chain seq x y z
N VAL A 1 1.69 -10.45 -16.82
CA VAL A 1 0.60 -9.46 -17.08
C VAL A 1 1.06 -8.32 -17.97
N ARG A 2 2.13 -7.57 -17.65
CA ARG A 2 2.57 -6.42 -18.48
C ARG A 2 2.89 -6.78 -19.93
N SER A 3 3.57 -7.90 -20.17
CA SER A 3 3.87 -8.41 -21.53
C SER A 3 2.63 -8.71 -22.37
N CYS A 4 1.48 -8.93 -21.72
CA CYS A 4 0.23 -9.34 -22.34
C CYS A 4 -0.76 -8.17 -22.51
N VAL A 5 -0.44 -6.98 -22.00
CA VAL A 5 -1.37 -5.83 -22.00
C VAL A 5 -0.66 -4.59 -22.54
N ILE A 6 -1.23 -3.99 -23.58
CA ILE A 6 -0.66 -2.84 -24.28
C ILE A 6 -1.60 -1.64 -24.11
N THR A 7 -1.05 -0.50 -23.71
CA THR A 7 -1.75 0.79 -23.71
C THR A 7 -1.74 1.41 -25.10
N GLN A 8 -2.90 1.84 -25.60
CA GLN A 8 -3.03 2.57 -26.86
C GLN A 8 -3.84 3.85 -26.68
N PRO A 9 -3.53 4.92 -27.43
CA PRO A 9 -4.33 6.15 -27.41
C PRO A 9 -5.71 5.91 -28.03
N ILE A 10 -6.74 6.55 -27.45
CA ILE A 10 -8.11 6.47 -27.96
C ILE A 10 -8.26 7.40 -29.15
N VAL A 11 -8.56 6.83 -30.32
CA VAL A 11 -8.96 7.60 -31.50
C VAL A 11 -10.45 7.90 -31.39
N ARG A 12 -10.82 9.18 -31.40
CA ARG A 12 -12.22 9.64 -31.32
C ARG A 12 -12.73 10.01 -32.70
N HIS A 13 -13.92 9.54 -33.03
CA HIS A 13 -14.55 9.84 -34.31
C HIS A 13 -15.17 11.25 -34.36
N ARG A 14 -15.55 11.82 -33.22
CA ARG A 14 -16.16 13.16 -33.15
C ARG A 14 -15.24 14.08 -32.36
N PHE A 15 -14.80 15.15 -33.00
CA PHE A 15 -14.14 16.27 -32.34
C PHE A 15 -15.24 17.20 -31.80
N ASN A 16 -15.19 17.52 -30.51
CA ASN A 16 -16.14 18.44 -29.89
C ASN A 16 -15.45 19.81 -29.76
N ASN A 17 -15.98 20.86 -30.38
CA ASN A 17 -15.30 22.17 -30.40
C ASN A 17 -15.31 22.88 -29.03
N ASN A 18 -16.18 22.46 -28.09
CA ASN A 18 -16.27 23.01 -26.73
C ASN A 18 -15.31 22.33 -25.72
N ASP A 19 -14.29 21.63 -26.20
CA ASP A 19 -13.41 20.78 -25.40
C ASP A 19 -12.26 21.60 -24.77
N GLU A 20 -12.58 22.65 -23.99
CA GLU A 20 -11.57 23.37 -23.19
C GLU A 20 -11.01 22.52 -22.04
N ASN A 21 -11.57 21.33 -21.80
CA ASN A 21 -11.20 20.47 -20.68
C ASN A 21 -10.84 19.03 -21.13
N THR A 22 -9.94 18.95 -22.11
CA THR A 22 -9.36 17.68 -22.63
C THR A 22 -8.75 16.79 -21.54
N SER A 23 -8.42 17.32 -20.35
CA SER A 23 -7.80 16.58 -19.23
C SER A 23 -8.72 15.57 -18.53
N LYS A 24 -10.05 15.80 -18.51
CA LYS A 24 -11.02 14.91 -17.81
C LYS A 24 -11.32 13.63 -18.58
N HIS A 25 -10.87 13.59 -19.82
CA HIS A 25 -11.22 12.59 -20.79
C HIS A 25 -10.23 11.43 -20.75
N LYS A 26 -10.74 10.19 -20.82
CA LYS A 26 -9.88 9.02 -20.93
C LYS A 26 -9.08 9.11 -22.23
N GLN A 27 -7.76 9.10 -22.11
CA GLN A 27 -6.82 9.25 -23.24
C GLN A 27 -6.35 7.91 -23.79
N ASN A 28 -6.25 6.89 -22.94
CA ASN A 28 -5.69 5.59 -23.29
C ASN A 28 -6.66 4.43 -23.02
N THR A 29 -6.67 3.43 -23.89
CA THR A 29 -7.31 2.12 -23.73
C THR A 29 -6.27 1.02 -23.53
N LEU A 30 -6.73 -0.13 -23.04
CA LEU A 30 -5.91 -1.33 -22.86
C LEU A 30 -6.32 -2.37 -23.90
N LEU A 31 -5.33 -2.92 -24.60
CA LEU A 31 -5.45 -4.11 -25.44
C LEU A 31 -4.86 -5.32 -24.71
N TYR A 32 -5.59 -6.44 -24.76
CA TYR A 32 -5.21 -7.68 -24.08
C TYR A 32 -4.78 -8.72 -25.11
N HIS A 33 -3.71 -9.45 -24.81
CA HIS A 33 -3.12 -10.45 -25.68
C HIS A 33 -2.70 -11.69 -24.89
N PHE A 34 -2.69 -12.85 -25.53
CA PHE A 34 -2.01 -14.04 -25.04
C PHE A 34 -0.95 -14.49 -26.04
N THR A 35 0.16 -15.03 -25.53
CA THR A 35 1.20 -15.61 -26.40
C THR A 35 0.96 -17.10 -26.53
N ILE A 36 0.62 -17.55 -27.73
CA ILE A 36 0.36 -18.96 -28.05
C ILE A 36 1.31 -19.31 -29.20
N HIS A 37 2.14 -20.35 -29.04
CA HIS A 37 3.14 -20.77 -30.03
C HIS A 37 4.00 -19.60 -30.56
N SER A 38 4.50 -18.76 -29.66
CA SER A 38 5.29 -17.55 -29.98
C SER A 38 4.57 -16.49 -30.82
N ARG A 39 3.25 -16.59 -30.99
CA ARG A 39 2.42 -15.57 -31.65
C ARG A 39 1.54 -14.88 -30.62
N GLN A 40 1.43 -13.55 -30.72
CA GLN A 40 0.51 -12.78 -29.90
C GLN A 40 -0.90 -12.81 -30.51
N VAL A 41 -1.85 -13.31 -29.75
CA VAL A 41 -3.27 -13.37 -30.10
C VAL A 41 -4.01 -12.34 -29.27
N ARG A 42 -4.70 -11.41 -29.93
CA ARG A 42 -5.53 -10.40 -29.26
C ARG A 42 -6.80 -11.04 -28.71
N VAL A 43 -7.15 -10.71 -27.48
CA VAL A 43 -8.35 -11.19 -26.79
C VAL A 43 -9.16 -10.04 -26.22
N CYS A 44 -10.42 -10.30 -25.89
CA CYS A 44 -11.25 -9.33 -25.19
C CYS A 44 -10.88 -9.27 -23.70
N LYS A 45 -11.27 -8.17 -23.04
CA LYS A 45 -11.06 -7.97 -21.60
C LYS A 45 -11.64 -9.11 -20.76
N VAL A 46 -12.89 -9.51 -21.04
CA VAL A 46 -13.63 -10.51 -20.24
C VAL A 46 -12.94 -11.85 -20.30
N MET A 47 -12.54 -12.30 -21.49
CA MET A 47 -11.77 -13.53 -21.66
C MET A 47 -10.47 -13.47 -20.87
N PHE A 48 -9.71 -12.38 -20.99
CA PHE A 48 -8.44 -12.24 -20.28
C PHE A 48 -8.60 -12.32 -18.75
N GLU A 49 -9.60 -11.63 -18.20
CA GLU A 49 -9.90 -11.60 -16.77
C GLU A 49 -10.35 -12.98 -16.25
N ASN A 50 -11.23 -13.66 -16.99
CA ASN A 50 -11.73 -14.99 -16.63
C ASN A 50 -10.65 -16.07 -16.77
N THR A 51 -9.86 -16.04 -17.84
CA THR A 51 -8.80 -17.03 -18.07
C THR A 51 -7.70 -16.96 -17.01
N LEU A 52 -7.34 -15.76 -16.56
CA LEU A 52 -6.32 -15.58 -15.52
C LEU A 52 -6.92 -15.51 -14.10
N CYS A 53 -8.24 -15.58 -13.96
CA CYS A 53 -8.96 -15.37 -12.69
C CYS A 53 -8.54 -14.07 -11.97
N ILE A 54 -8.34 -12.99 -12.71
CA ILE A 54 -7.94 -11.68 -12.16
C ILE A 54 -8.99 -10.61 -12.44
N SER A 55 -9.15 -9.70 -11.48
CA SER A 55 -10.01 -8.54 -11.69
C SER A 55 -9.30 -7.45 -12.49
N ASN A 56 -10.10 -6.58 -13.12
CA ASN A 56 -9.58 -5.41 -13.83
C ASN A 56 -8.67 -4.51 -12.97
N ARG A 57 -8.98 -4.41 -11.67
CA ARG A 57 -8.19 -3.62 -10.72
C ARG A 57 -6.76 -4.14 -10.62
N VAL A 58 -6.57 -5.46 -10.62
CA VAL A 58 -5.23 -6.07 -10.57
C VAL A 58 -4.42 -5.67 -11.80
N VAL A 59 -5.02 -5.74 -13.00
CA VAL A 59 -4.36 -5.33 -14.25
C VAL A 59 -3.93 -3.86 -14.20
N ILE A 60 -4.83 -2.96 -13.82
CA ILE A 60 -4.55 -1.52 -13.74
C ILE A 60 -3.46 -1.24 -12.71
N THR A 61 -3.56 -1.82 -11.52
CA THR A 61 -2.57 -1.62 -10.45
C THR A 61 -1.20 -2.15 -10.86
N ALA A 62 -1.14 -3.32 -11.49
CA ALA A 62 0.11 -3.86 -12.02
C ALA A 62 0.74 -2.93 -13.05
N LEU A 63 -0.05 -2.36 -13.97
CA LEU A 63 0.46 -1.40 -14.96
C LEU A 63 0.96 -0.10 -14.31
N LYS A 64 0.24 0.44 -13.32
CA LYS A 64 0.64 1.65 -12.58
C LYS A 64 1.90 1.47 -11.74
N ASN A 65 2.07 0.27 -11.19
CA ASN A 65 3.19 -0.09 -10.31
C ASN A 65 4.38 -0.68 -11.06
N THR A 66 4.33 -0.78 -12.39
CA THR A 66 5.48 -1.26 -13.18
C THR A 66 6.10 -0.11 -13.96
N GLU A 67 7.40 0.08 -13.78
CA GLU A 67 8.20 1.11 -14.46
C GLU A 67 8.58 0.68 -15.88
N ASN A 68 9.16 1.62 -16.64
CA ASN A 68 9.71 1.35 -17.96
C ASN A 68 10.87 0.34 -17.80
N GLY A 69 10.78 -0.80 -18.49
CA GLY A 69 11.72 -1.92 -18.32
C GLY A 69 11.17 -3.11 -17.54
N GLY A 70 9.93 -3.05 -17.03
CA GLY A 70 9.28 -4.21 -16.40
C GLY A 70 9.60 -4.38 -14.92
N ILE A 71 10.34 -3.44 -14.33
CA ILE A 71 10.67 -3.44 -12.91
C ILE A 71 9.44 -2.97 -12.11
N VAL A 72 9.04 -3.75 -11.11
CA VAL A 72 7.93 -3.40 -10.23
C VAL A 72 8.42 -2.42 -9.17
N LYS A 73 7.66 -1.35 -8.93
CA LYS A 73 7.92 -0.37 -7.88
C LYS A 73 8.02 -1.06 -6.52
N GLN A 74 8.90 -0.54 -5.68
CA GLN A 74 9.08 -1.04 -4.33
C GLN A 74 7.79 -0.92 -3.51
N ASP A 75 7.46 -1.97 -2.77
CA ASP A 75 6.30 -1.99 -1.86
C ASP A 75 6.45 -0.93 -0.76
N GLN A 76 5.46 -0.04 -0.64
CA GLN A 76 5.44 1.06 0.32
C GLN A 76 4.49 0.80 1.52
N ARG A 77 3.99 -0.43 1.69
CA ARG A 77 3.19 -0.79 2.86
C ARG A 77 3.97 -0.59 4.16
N GLY A 78 3.31 -0.06 5.18
CA GLY A 78 3.89 0.18 6.50
C GLY A 78 4.95 1.29 6.59
N ARG A 79 5.28 1.94 5.47
CA ARG A 79 6.30 3.00 5.43
C ARG A 79 5.75 4.40 5.61
N ASN A 80 4.43 4.56 5.51
CA ASN A 80 3.80 5.85 5.76
C ASN A 80 3.69 6.09 7.27
N THR A 81 4.11 7.29 7.70
CA THR A 81 3.93 7.72 9.08
C THR A 81 2.45 8.05 9.29
N PRO A 82 1.73 7.38 10.19
CA PRO A 82 0.31 7.65 10.36
C PRO A 82 0.11 9.00 11.07
N SER A 83 -0.99 9.69 10.74
CA SER A 83 -1.27 11.05 11.26
C SER A 83 -1.41 11.07 12.79
N ASN A 84 -1.86 9.96 13.38
CA ASN A 84 -1.99 9.78 14.82
C ASN A 84 -0.68 9.33 15.52
N LYS A 85 0.48 9.38 14.85
CA LYS A 85 1.75 9.03 15.48
C LYS A 85 2.10 10.05 16.56
N ILE A 86 2.30 9.56 17.78
CA ILE A 86 2.71 10.38 18.92
C ILE A 86 4.09 11.01 18.61
N PRO A 87 4.25 12.33 18.80
CA PRO A 87 5.52 12.99 18.54
C PRO A 87 6.58 12.51 19.55
N PRO A 88 7.86 12.49 19.14
CA PRO A 88 8.94 11.95 19.96
C PRO A 88 9.08 12.69 21.30
N GLU A 89 8.81 14.00 21.32
CA GLU A 89 8.85 14.82 22.53
C GLU A 89 7.83 14.36 23.57
N THR A 90 6.56 14.17 23.17
CA THR A 90 5.52 13.67 24.08
C THR A 90 5.88 12.27 24.60
N LEU A 91 6.46 11.43 23.74
CA LEU A 91 6.90 10.09 24.12
C LEU A 91 8.00 10.13 25.19
N GLU A 92 8.98 11.03 25.03
CA GLU A 92 10.02 11.26 26.04
C GLU A 92 9.47 11.86 27.34
N ASN A 93 8.51 12.78 27.26
CA ASN A 93 7.87 13.35 28.44
C ASN A 93 7.10 12.30 29.25
N VAL A 94 6.38 11.40 28.57
CA VAL A 94 5.69 10.27 29.22
C VAL A 94 6.70 9.32 29.87
N LYS A 95 7.79 8.97 29.17
CA LYS A 95 8.85 8.14 29.76
C LYS A 95 9.47 8.78 31.01
N LYS A 96 9.77 10.09 30.97
CA LYS A 96 10.31 10.83 32.12
C LYS A 96 9.34 10.84 33.29
N HIS A 97 8.05 11.05 33.02
CA HIS A 97 7.02 11.00 34.04
C HIS A 97 6.94 9.60 34.67
N ILE A 98 6.89 8.53 33.88
CA ILE A 98 6.92 7.14 34.39
C ILE A 98 8.18 6.88 35.22
N ALA A 99 9.33 7.43 34.81
CA ALA A 99 10.60 7.27 35.52
C ALA A 99 10.70 8.09 36.82
N SER A 100 9.84 9.10 37.02
CA SER A 100 9.81 9.86 38.27
C SER A 100 9.25 9.07 39.45
N PHE A 101 8.54 7.96 39.19
CA PHE A 101 8.02 7.09 40.24
C PHE A 101 9.08 6.10 40.73
N PRO A 102 9.08 5.75 42.03
CA PRO A 102 9.91 4.67 42.55
C PRO A 102 9.66 3.34 41.82
N GLN A 103 10.74 2.63 41.52
CA GLN A 103 10.70 1.37 40.80
C GLN A 103 11.18 0.23 41.69
N TYR A 104 10.44 -0.87 41.72
CA TYR A 104 10.70 -2.01 42.59
C TYR A 104 11.03 -3.25 41.77
N GLN A 105 11.91 -4.10 42.31
CA GLN A 105 12.13 -5.43 41.77
C GLN A 105 11.11 -6.39 42.38
N SER A 106 10.51 -7.26 41.55
CA SER A 106 9.64 -8.31 42.08
C SER A 106 10.46 -9.29 42.92
N HIS A 107 10.10 -9.44 44.20
CA HIS A 107 10.76 -10.36 45.13
C HIS A 107 10.74 -11.82 44.62
N TYR A 108 9.67 -12.22 43.95
CA TYR A 108 9.42 -13.61 43.54
C TYR A 108 10.07 -14.05 42.21
N SER A 109 10.80 -13.17 41.51
CA SER A 109 11.27 -13.47 40.14
C SER A 109 12.75 -13.17 39.89
N ARG A 110 13.55 -13.03 40.96
CA ARG A 110 14.92 -12.48 40.91
C ARG A 110 15.88 -13.18 39.93
N GLU A 111 15.62 -14.43 39.56
CA GLU A 111 16.48 -15.19 38.65
C GLU A 111 16.09 -15.10 37.17
N LYS A 112 14.84 -14.69 36.84
CA LYS A 112 14.27 -14.86 35.48
C LYS A 112 14.05 -13.56 34.71
N SER A 113 14.16 -12.38 35.32
CA SER A 113 13.81 -11.12 34.65
C SER A 113 14.42 -9.89 35.33
N ALA A 114 14.95 -8.96 34.51
CA ALA A 114 15.43 -7.64 34.94
C ALA A 114 14.33 -6.55 34.94
N ARG A 115 13.06 -6.93 34.79
CA ARG A 115 11.93 -5.99 34.79
C ARG A 115 11.75 -5.32 36.16
N LYS A 116 11.49 -4.02 36.14
CA LYS A 116 11.13 -3.22 37.30
C LYS A 116 9.64 -2.89 37.25
N TYR A 117 9.01 -2.79 38.40
CA TYR A 117 7.57 -2.61 38.57
C TYR A 117 7.31 -1.29 39.31
N LEU A 118 6.19 -0.65 38.96
CA LEU A 118 5.68 0.51 39.69
C LEU A 118 5.05 0.06 41.01
N GLY A 119 5.04 0.95 42.00
CA GLY A 119 4.52 0.63 43.33
C GLY A 119 2.98 0.53 43.38
N PRO A 120 2.44 -0.18 44.39
CA PRO A 120 1.01 -0.38 44.56
C PRO A 120 0.23 0.92 44.83
N GLU A 121 0.89 1.98 45.30
CA GLU A 121 0.30 3.31 45.51
C GLU A 121 -0.22 3.98 44.23
N LEU A 122 0.22 3.52 43.06
CA LEU A 122 -0.25 3.98 41.76
C LEU A 122 -1.46 3.17 41.25
N CYS A 123 -1.85 2.12 41.98
CA CYS A 123 -3.07 1.37 41.71
C CYS A 123 -4.25 2.04 42.42
N ARG A 124 -5.37 2.18 41.71
CA ARG A 124 -6.58 2.78 42.26
C ARG A 124 -7.21 1.86 43.31
N GLU A 125 -7.45 2.37 44.52
CA GLU A 125 -8.30 1.68 45.50
C GLU A 125 -9.74 1.60 44.95
N ARG A 126 -10.37 0.42 45.08
CA ARG A 126 -11.75 0.19 44.65
C ARG A 126 -12.74 0.58 45.73
#